data_AF-A0A6P1TGD9-F1
#
_entry.id   AF-A0A6P1TGD9-F1
#
_cell.length_a   1.000
_cell.length_b   1.000
_cell.length_c   1.000
_cell.angle_alpha   90.00
_cell.angle_beta   90.00
_cell.angle_gamma   90.00
#
_symmetry.space_group_name_H-M   'P 1'
#
loop_
_entity.id
_entity.type
_entity.pdbx_description
1 polymer ?
#
loop_
_entity_poly.entity_id
_entity_poly.type
_entity_poly.pdbx_seq_one_letter_code
_entity_poly.pdbx_strand_id
1 'polypeptide(L)'
;MSQNAQHTPDQKRGIYITVAVMVLFMLAVVAGFLNKMNQPRVITDTELRANGAIKLERPRILDEFELVADTGNTFSTTELAGRWTLVFFGFTHCPDVCPTTLATLNTFYQTLDEKTREDTDILLVSVDPQRDEPEKLHDYVRYFNPEFSGVTGEFLNLKRFANQLNVPFNKVPLEDGDYTVDHGSQVVLINPRGHYHGFFKAPLDPAKMKLTYRSMRVTYKG
;
A
#
# COMPACT_ATOMS: atom_id res chain seq x y z
N MET A 1 46.76 -13.21 54.39
CA MET A 1 45.60 -13.43 55.29
C MET A 1 44.43 -12.65 54.73
N SER A 2 43.56 -13.29 53.95
CA SER A 2 42.39 -12.64 53.35
C SER A 2 41.21 -12.79 54.30
N GLN A 3 40.77 -11.70 54.91
CA GLN A 3 39.56 -11.69 55.74
C GLN A 3 38.34 -11.72 54.82
N ASN A 4 37.64 -12.86 54.78
CA ASN A 4 36.31 -12.95 54.17
C ASN A 4 35.34 -12.11 55.02
N ALA A 5 34.97 -10.93 54.55
CA ALA A 5 33.96 -10.10 55.16
C ALA A 5 32.61 -10.83 55.14
N GLN A 6 32.19 -11.37 56.28
CA GLN A 6 30.88 -11.98 56.43
C GLN A 6 29.83 -10.86 56.53
N HIS A 7 28.99 -10.72 55.50
CA HIS A 7 27.89 -9.74 55.49
C HIS A 7 26.85 -10.04 56.58
N THR A 8 26.45 -9.02 57.34
CA THR A 8 25.37 -9.12 58.32
C THR A 8 24.01 -9.39 57.64
N PRO A 9 23.02 -9.97 58.35
CA PRO A 9 21.69 -10.24 57.76
C PRO A 9 21.02 -9.00 57.13
N ASP A 10 21.20 -7.82 57.73
CA ASP A 10 20.69 -6.55 57.21
C ASP A 10 21.42 -6.11 55.93
N GLN A 11 22.74 -6.32 55.85
CA GLN A 11 23.52 -6.06 54.64
C GLN A 11 23.07 -6.99 53.49
N LYS A 12 22.79 -8.27 53.77
CA LYS A 12 22.26 -9.20 52.76
C LYS A 12 20.90 -8.75 52.24
N ARG A 13 19.98 -8.33 53.13
CA ARG A 13 18.67 -7.80 52.76
C ARG A 13 18.77 -6.54 51.89
N GLY A 14 19.66 -5.61 52.22
CA GLY A 14 19.91 -4.41 51.42
C GLY A 14 20.46 -4.72 50.03
N ILE A 15 21.37 -5.70 49.92
CA ILE A 15 21.89 -6.18 48.63
C ILE A 15 20.77 -6.79 47.78
N TYR A 16 19.94 -7.68 48.35
CA TYR A 16 18.83 -8.30 47.62
C TYR A 16 17.82 -7.26 47.11
N ILE A 17 17.47 -6.26 47.93
CA ILE A 17 16.57 -5.18 47.52
C ILE A 17 17.20 -4.37 46.36
N THR A 18 18.48 -4.01 46.47
CA THR A 18 19.18 -3.23 45.44
C THR A 18 19.24 -4.00 44.11
N VAL A 19 19.60 -5.29 44.16
CA VAL A 19 19.61 -6.17 42.98
C VAL A 19 18.22 -6.30 42.38
N ALA A 20 17.18 -6.51 43.20
CA ALA A 20 15.80 -6.61 42.72
C ALA A 20 15.33 -5.33 42.02
N VAL A 21 15.65 -4.15 42.58
CA VAL A 21 15.34 -2.86 41.96
C VAL A 21 16.09 -2.66 40.65
N MET A 22 17.38 -3.01 40.58
CA MET A 22 18.16 -2.94 39.34
C MET A 22 17.61 -3.86 38.25
N VAL A 23 17.22 -5.08 38.62
CA VAL A 23 16.59 -6.03 37.69
C VAL A 23 15.24 -5.51 37.20
N LEU A 24 14.38 -5.00 38.10
CA LEU A 24 13.10 -4.40 37.72
C LEU A 24 13.28 -3.19 36.78
N PHE A 25 14.27 -2.34 37.05
CA PHE A 25 14.60 -1.21 36.19
C PHE A 25 15.09 -1.67 34.81
N MET A 26 16.00 -2.66 34.76
CA MET A 26 16.44 -3.25 33.48
C MET A 26 15.27 -3.86 32.70
N LEU A 27 14.36 -4.58 33.36
CA LEU A 27 13.17 -5.13 32.73
C LEU A 27 12.25 -4.04 32.18
N ALA A 28 12.05 -2.94 32.92
CA ALA A 28 11.26 -1.80 32.47
C ALA A 28 11.88 -1.10 31.26
N VAL A 29 13.21 -0.90 31.25
CA VAL A 29 13.93 -0.31 30.11
C VAL A 29 13.85 -1.20 28.88
N VAL A 30 14.07 -2.52 29.03
CA VAL A 30 13.96 -3.48 27.93
C VAL A 30 12.52 -3.52 27.41
N ALA A 31 11.51 -3.59 28.28
CA ALA A 31 10.11 -3.56 27.88
C ALA A 31 9.74 -2.26 27.15
N GLY A 32 10.21 -1.11 27.65
CA GLY A 32 10.02 0.19 26.99
C GLY A 32 10.70 0.27 25.63
N PHE A 33 11.91 -0.28 25.50
CA PHE A 33 12.65 -0.34 24.24
C PHE A 33 11.95 -1.26 23.23
N LEU A 34 11.54 -2.46 23.64
CA LEU A 34 10.76 -3.38 22.80
C LEU A 34 9.44 -2.75 22.34
N ASN A 35 8.74 -2.05 23.24
CA ASN A 35 7.51 -1.33 22.90
C ASN A 35 7.76 -0.21 21.88
N LYS A 36 8.83 0.58 22.07
CA LYS A 36 9.17 1.67 21.14
C LYS A 36 9.60 1.15 19.76
N MET A 37 10.33 0.03 19.70
CA MET A 37 10.71 -0.60 18.43
C MET A 37 9.51 -1.17 17.66
N ASN A 38 8.46 -1.59 18.38
CA ASN A 38 7.25 -2.14 17.76
C ASN A 38 6.23 -1.08 17.34
N GLN A 39 6.41 0.20 17.70
CA GLN A 39 5.51 1.24 17.24
C GLN A 39 5.75 1.57 15.76
N PRO A 40 4.70 1.61 14.93
CA PRO A 40 4.84 1.99 13.53
C PRO A 40 5.38 3.43 13.45
N ARG A 41 6.47 3.61 12.69
CA ARG A 41 6.99 4.95 12.37
C ARG A 41 5.96 5.68 11.52
N VAL A 42 5.17 6.54 12.15
CA VAL A 42 4.27 7.49 11.48
C VAL A 42 5.08 8.72 11.10
N ILE A 43 5.00 9.13 9.85
CA ILE A 43 5.72 10.29 9.31
C ILE A 43 4.74 11.43 9.03
N THR A 44 5.27 12.65 9.03
CA THR A 44 4.50 13.88 8.76
C THR A 44 4.05 13.96 7.31
N ASP A 45 3.05 14.80 7.02
CA ASP A 45 2.57 14.99 5.65
C ASP A 45 3.63 15.62 4.72
N THR A 46 4.60 16.34 5.27
CA THR A 46 5.76 16.84 4.51
C THR A 46 6.71 15.69 4.15
N GLU A 47 6.97 14.79 5.09
CA GLU A 47 7.77 13.60 4.84
C GLU A 47 7.06 12.61 3.90
N LEU A 48 5.73 12.48 3.97
CA LEU A 48 4.96 11.69 2.99
C LEU A 48 5.26 12.20 1.57
N ARG A 49 5.12 13.51 1.35
CA ARG A 49 5.38 14.14 0.04
C ARG A 49 6.82 13.98 -0.41
N ALA A 50 7.79 14.14 0.49
CA ALA A 50 9.20 13.93 0.20
C ALA A 50 9.53 12.48 -0.20
N ASN A 51 8.71 11.52 0.26
CA ASN A 51 8.80 10.10 -0.09
C ASN A 51 7.84 9.69 -1.22
N GLY A 52 7.29 10.66 -1.97
CA GLY A 52 6.48 10.40 -3.16
C GLY A 52 5.01 10.07 -2.89
N ALA A 53 4.53 10.14 -1.64
CA ALA A 53 3.13 9.91 -1.29
C ALA A 53 2.40 11.22 -1.03
N ILE A 54 1.22 11.37 -1.63
CA ILE A 54 0.32 12.50 -1.38
C ILE A 54 -0.95 11.97 -0.76
N LYS A 55 -1.15 12.28 0.52
CA LYS A 55 -2.39 12.02 1.25
C LYS A 55 -3.33 13.21 1.06
N LEU A 56 -4.60 12.95 0.78
CA LEU A 56 -5.63 13.97 0.74
C LEU A 56 -6.06 14.35 2.15
N GLU A 57 -6.22 15.64 2.43
CA GLU A 57 -6.72 16.10 3.74
C GLU A 57 -8.13 15.56 4.03
N ARG A 58 -8.95 15.47 2.98
CA ARG A 58 -10.28 14.87 3.01
C ARG A 58 -10.36 13.83 1.89
N PRO A 59 -10.52 12.53 2.22
CA PRO A 59 -10.75 11.51 1.20
C PRO A 59 -11.96 11.85 0.35
N ARG A 60 -11.84 11.66 -0.97
CA ARG A 60 -12.92 11.97 -1.93
C ARG A 60 -13.80 10.74 -2.10
N ILE A 61 -15.12 10.93 -1.97
CA ILE A 61 -16.12 9.90 -2.23
C ILE A 61 -16.20 9.66 -3.74
N LEU A 62 -16.28 8.40 -4.13
CA LEU A 62 -16.46 8.01 -5.53
C LEU A 62 -17.95 7.96 -5.85
N ASP A 63 -18.32 8.51 -7.00
CA ASP A 63 -19.63 8.31 -7.60
C ASP A 63 -19.73 6.86 -8.11
N GLU A 64 -20.95 6.33 -8.13
CA GLU A 64 -21.22 4.99 -8.64
C GLU A 64 -20.68 4.79 -10.05
N PHE A 65 -20.07 3.62 -10.27
CA PHE A 65 -19.57 3.19 -11.56
C PHE A 65 -19.76 1.68 -11.69
N GLU A 66 -19.79 1.21 -12.94
CA GLU A 66 -19.80 -0.21 -13.26
C GLU A 66 -18.71 -0.50 -14.29
N LEU A 67 -17.85 -1.44 -13.93
CA LEU A 67 -16.77 -2.01 -14.72
C LEU A 67 -16.92 -3.54 -14.71
N VAL A 68 -16.01 -4.22 -15.40
CA VAL A 68 -15.96 -5.68 -15.51
C VAL A 68 -14.64 -6.15 -14.92
N ALA A 69 -14.69 -7.00 -13.90
CA ALA A 69 -13.51 -7.66 -13.35
C ALA A 69 -12.93 -8.65 -14.36
N ASP A 70 -11.65 -8.96 -14.22
CA ASP A 70 -10.92 -10.01 -14.94
C ASP A 70 -11.56 -11.41 -14.77
N THR A 71 -12.32 -11.61 -13.69
CA THR A 71 -13.14 -12.81 -13.46
C THR A 71 -14.47 -12.84 -14.22
N GLY A 72 -14.80 -11.79 -14.97
CA GLY A 72 -16.07 -11.63 -15.70
C GLY A 72 -17.24 -11.09 -14.86
N ASN A 73 -17.05 -10.93 -13.54
CA ASN A 73 -18.06 -10.35 -12.66
C ASN A 73 -18.14 -8.82 -12.79
N THR A 74 -19.27 -8.24 -12.43
CA THR A 74 -19.42 -6.78 -12.30
C THR A 74 -18.50 -6.26 -11.18
N PHE A 75 -17.81 -5.16 -11.44
CA PHE A 75 -16.98 -4.46 -10.47
C PHE A 75 -17.49 -3.02 -10.30
N SER A 76 -17.83 -2.64 -9.07
CA SER A 76 -18.43 -1.35 -8.75
C SER A 76 -17.77 -0.72 -7.51
N THR A 77 -18.36 0.36 -7.01
CA THR A 77 -17.90 1.02 -5.78
C THR A 77 -18.00 0.11 -4.54
N THR A 78 -18.88 -0.89 -4.53
CA THR A 78 -19.06 -1.78 -3.36
C THR A 78 -17.87 -2.71 -3.15
N GLU A 79 -17.23 -3.13 -4.23
CA GLU A 79 -16.06 -4.01 -4.25
C GLU A 79 -14.79 -3.31 -3.72
N LEU A 80 -14.80 -1.99 -3.64
CA LEU A 80 -13.73 -1.17 -3.06
C LEU A 80 -13.87 -0.96 -1.55
N ALA A 81 -14.93 -1.47 -0.92
CA ALA A 81 -15.14 -1.34 0.52
C ALA A 81 -14.47 -2.48 1.31
N GLY A 82 -14.11 -2.18 2.56
CA GLY A 82 -13.57 -3.15 3.52
C GLY A 82 -12.06 -3.39 3.45
N ARG A 83 -11.40 -3.03 2.34
CA ARG A 83 -9.97 -3.26 2.11
C ARG A 83 -9.28 -1.98 1.62
N TRP A 84 -7.96 -1.92 1.76
CA TRP A 84 -7.15 -0.88 1.14
C TRP A 84 -6.81 -1.29 -0.29
N THR A 85 -7.19 -0.50 -1.28
CA THR A 85 -6.94 -0.85 -2.69
C THR A 85 -5.92 0.12 -3.30
N LEU A 86 -4.83 -0.44 -3.82
CA LEU A 86 -3.86 0.26 -4.65
C LEU A 86 -4.26 0.10 -6.11
N VAL A 87 -4.76 1.18 -6.70
CA VAL A 87 -5.27 1.21 -8.07
C VAL A 87 -4.22 1.78 -9.00
N PHE A 88 -3.82 1.01 -10.00
CA PHE A 88 -2.93 1.43 -11.07
C PHE A 88 -3.67 1.38 -12.40
N PHE A 89 -3.66 2.49 -13.15
CA PHE A 89 -4.22 2.53 -14.50
C PHE A 89 -3.11 2.15 -15.48
N GLY A 90 -3.38 1.22 -16.37
CA GLY A 90 -2.42 0.72 -17.35
C GLY A 90 -3.10 -0.07 -18.46
N PHE A 91 -2.34 -0.82 -19.24
CA PHE A 91 -2.87 -1.68 -20.30
C PHE A 91 -1.85 -2.78 -20.63
N THR A 92 -2.32 -3.92 -21.15
CA THR A 92 -1.48 -5.13 -21.30
C THR A 92 -0.41 -5.01 -22.38
N HIS A 93 -0.61 -4.12 -23.36
CA HIS A 93 0.30 -3.91 -24.49
C HIS A 93 1.38 -2.83 -24.23
N CYS A 94 1.45 -2.30 -23.02
CA CYS A 94 2.46 -1.29 -22.69
C CYS A 94 3.87 -1.93 -22.64
N PRO A 95 4.85 -1.43 -23.41
CA PRO A 95 6.13 -2.11 -23.59
C PRO A 95 7.08 -2.03 -22.38
N ASP A 96 6.87 -1.10 -21.45
CA ASP A 96 7.83 -0.85 -20.35
C ASP A 96 7.18 -0.43 -19.03
N VAL A 97 6.46 0.70 -19.01
CA VAL A 97 6.03 1.33 -17.74
C VAL A 97 5.06 0.46 -16.94
N CYS A 98 4.09 -0.20 -17.60
CA CYS A 98 3.14 -1.08 -16.92
C CYS A 98 3.80 -2.33 -16.30
N PRO A 99 4.57 -3.16 -17.04
CA PRO A 99 5.19 -4.34 -16.43
C PRO A 99 6.18 -3.96 -15.32
N THR A 100 6.94 -2.87 -15.50
CA THR A 100 7.86 -2.36 -14.47
C THR A 100 7.11 -1.92 -13.20
N THR A 101 5.96 -1.24 -13.35
CA THR A 101 5.13 -0.81 -12.21
C THR A 101 4.52 -1.99 -11.48
N LEU A 102 3.96 -2.97 -12.18
CA LEU A 102 3.36 -4.16 -11.56
C LEU A 102 4.41 -5.03 -10.85
N ALA A 103 5.62 -5.18 -11.41
CA ALA A 103 6.74 -5.84 -10.74
C ALA A 103 7.16 -5.10 -9.46
N THR A 104 7.16 -3.76 -9.49
CA THR A 104 7.47 -2.93 -8.32
C THR A 104 6.38 -3.06 -7.25
N LEU A 105 5.11 -3.08 -7.64
CA LEU A 105 3.97 -3.33 -6.75
C LEU A 105 4.03 -4.72 -6.13
N ASN A 106 4.42 -5.75 -6.89
CA ASN A 106 4.63 -7.10 -6.37
C ASN A 106 5.74 -7.12 -5.31
N THR A 107 6.87 -6.47 -5.58
CA THR A 107 7.98 -6.33 -4.62
C THR A 107 7.50 -5.65 -3.34
N PHE A 108 6.77 -4.54 -3.47
CA PHE A 108 6.15 -3.85 -2.34
C PHE A 108 5.20 -4.78 -1.56
N TYR A 109 4.30 -5.48 -2.25
CA TYR A 109 3.28 -6.34 -1.66
C TYR A 109 3.89 -7.52 -0.87
N GLN A 110 4.98 -8.10 -1.39
CA GLN A 110 5.74 -9.13 -0.71
C GLN A 110 6.43 -8.61 0.57
N THR A 111 6.78 -7.32 0.62
CA THR A 111 7.39 -6.75 1.83
C THR A 111 6.39 -6.51 2.97
N LEU A 112 5.09 -6.54 2.71
CA LEU A 112 4.06 -6.31 3.73
C LEU A 112 4.04 -7.46 4.75
N ASP A 113 3.75 -7.15 6.01
CA ASP A 113 3.42 -8.19 7.01
C ASP A 113 2.06 -8.81 6.69
N GLU A 114 1.83 -10.04 7.17
CA GLU A 114 0.64 -10.82 6.82
C GLU A 114 -0.66 -10.07 7.07
N LYS A 115 -0.81 -9.47 8.27
CA LYS A 115 -1.99 -8.70 8.64
C LYS A 115 -2.24 -7.51 7.70
N THR A 116 -1.17 -6.84 7.27
CA THR A 116 -1.26 -5.75 6.30
C THR A 116 -1.56 -6.26 4.89
N ARG A 117 -1.06 -7.43 4.53
CA ARG A 117 -1.28 -8.01 3.21
C ARG A 117 -2.74 -8.48 3.06
N GLU A 118 -3.29 -9.10 4.10
CA GLU A 118 -4.67 -9.62 4.13
C GLU A 118 -5.75 -8.58 3.84
N ASP A 119 -5.50 -7.30 4.15
CA ASP A 119 -6.43 -6.19 3.90
C ASP A 119 -5.92 -5.19 2.84
N THR A 120 -4.97 -5.61 1.99
CA THR A 120 -4.46 -4.82 0.87
C THR A 120 -4.75 -5.51 -0.46
N ASP A 121 -5.36 -4.80 -1.40
CA ASP A 121 -5.55 -5.25 -2.77
C ASP A 121 -4.69 -4.43 -3.73
N ILE A 122 -4.19 -5.09 -4.78
CA ILE A 122 -3.62 -4.42 -5.94
C ILE A 122 -4.59 -4.63 -7.11
N LEU A 123 -5.03 -3.52 -7.69
CA LEU A 123 -5.98 -3.48 -8.79
C LEU A 123 -5.36 -2.80 -10.01
N LEU A 124 -5.23 -3.54 -11.12
CA LEU A 124 -4.94 -2.96 -12.42
C LEU A 124 -6.26 -2.57 -13.10
N VAL A 125 -6.41 -1.31 -13.46
CA VAL A 125 -7.51 -0.82 -14.31
C VAL A 125 -6.98 -0.71 -15.73
N SER A 126 -7.43 -1.58 -16.62
CA SER A 126 -7.11 -1.46 -18.03
C SER A 126 -7.80 -0.25 -18.63
N VAL A 127 -7.03 0.64 -19.26
CA VAL A 127 -7.52 1.78 -20.05
C VAL A 127 -7.64 1.47 -21.54
N ASP A 128 -7.49 0.19 -21.93
CA ASP A 128 -7.56 -0.26 -23.31
C ASP A 128 -8.52 -1.44 -23.54
N PRO A 129 -9.84 -1.22 -23.37
CA PRO A 129 -10.83 -2.29 -23.40
C PRO A 129 -11.01 -2.95 -24.77
N GLN A 130 -10.44 -2.39 -25.85
CA GLN A 130 -10.48 -3.00 -27.18
C GLN A 130 -9.49 -4.16 -27.33
N ARG A 131 -8.41 -4.18 -26.54
CA ARG A 131 -7.37 -5.21 -26.61
C ARG A 131 -7.23 -6.01 -25.31
N ASP A 132 -7.74 -5.48 -24.21
CA ASP A 132 -7.64 -6.05 -22.86
C ASP A 132 -9.01 -6.60 -22.43
N GLU A 133 -9.41 -7.72 -23.03
CA GLU A 133 -10.56 -8.50 -22.60
C GLU A 133 -10.32 -9.12 -21.20
N PRO A 134 -11.37 -9.40 -20.40
CA PRO A 134 -11.23 -9.89 -19.04
C PRO A 134 -10.30 -11.11 -18.88
N GLU A 135 -10.39 -12.09 -19.77
CA GLU A 135 -9.57 -13.31 -19.71
C GLU A 135 -8.07 -13.00 -19.91
N LYS A 136 -7.74 -12.20 -20.91
CA LYS A 136 -6.36 -11.77 -21.16
C LYS A 136 -5.83 -10.90 -20.02
N LEU A 137 -6.68 -10.03 -19.47
CA LEU A 137 -6.34 -9.19 -18.33
C LEU A 137 -6.06 -10.05 -17.08
N HIS A 138 -6.84 -11.12 -16.88
CA HIS A 138 -6.65 -12.08 -15.79
C HIS A 138 -5.27 -12.72 -15.86
N ASP A 139 -4.90 -13.30 -17.00
CA ASP A 139 -3.59 -13.91 -17.20
C ASP A 139 -2.46 -12.91 -16.98
N TYR A 140 -2.64 -11.68 -17.48
CA TYR A 140 -1.65 -10.62 -17.35
C TYR A 140 -1.38 -10.23 -15.89
N VAL A 141 -2.42 -9.99 -15.07
CA VAL A 141 -2.22 -9.60 -13.67
C VAL A 141 -1.69 -10.75 -12.82
N ARG A 142 -2.17 -11.98 -13.06
CA ARG A 142 -1.78 -13.18 -12.30
C ARG A 142 -0.35 -13.60 -12.60
N TYR A 143 0.20 -13.26 -13.77
CA TYR A 143 1.62 -13.43 -14.07
C TYR A 143 2.53 -12.71 -13.06
N PHE A 144 2.13 -11.51 -12.59
CA PHE A 144 2.92 -10.76 -11.61
C PHE A 144 2.70 -11.25 -10.19
N ASN A 145 1.44 -11.47 -9.80
CA ASN A 145 1.11 -11.96 -8.48
C ASN A 145 -0.29 -12.60 -8.50
N PRO A 146 -0.46 -13.81 -7.95
CA PRO A 146 -1.76 -14.47 -7.92
C PRO A 146 -2.79 -13.76 -7.04
N GLU A 147 -2.43 -12.77 -6.23
CA GLU A 147 -3.37 -11.97 -5.44
C GLU A 147 -3.83 -10.70 -6.17
N PHE A 148 -3.28 -10.40 -7.35
CA PHE A 148 -3.63 -9.19 -8.09
C PHE A 148 -4.92 -9.40 -8.89
N SER A 149 -5.66 -8.31 -9.05
CA SER A 149 -6.91 -8.29 -9.81
C SER A 149 -6.85 -7.27 -10.92
N GLY A 150 -7.63 -7.52 -11.97
CA GLY A 150 -7.77 -6.64 -13.12
C GLY A 150 -9.21 -6.20 -13.29
N VAL A 151 -9.44 -4.98 -13.75
CA VAL A 151 -10.75 -4.50 -14.21
C VAL A 151 -10.62 -3.79 -15.56
N THR A 152 -11.61 -3.98 -16.41
CA THR A 152 -11.77 -3.34 -17.72
C THR A 152 -13.24 -2.92 -17.87
N GLY A 153 -13.65 -2.47 -19.05
CA GLY A 153 -15.06 -2.19 -19.33
C GLY A 153 -15.25 -1.16 -20.42
N GLU A 154 -16.47 -0.63 -20.52
CA GLU A 154 -16.78 0.39 -21.52
C GLU A 154 -15.90 1.63 -21.37
N PHE A 155 -15.39 2.15 -22.50
CA PHE A 155 -14.43 3.26 -22.51
C PHE A 155 -14.94 4.48 -21.75
N LEU A 156 -16.24 4.79 -21.86
CA LEU A 156 -16.83 5.93 -21.15
C LEU A 156 -16.90 5.70 -19.64
N ASN A 157 -17.15 4.47 -19.18
CA ASN A 157 -17.16 4.12 -17.77
C ASN A 157 -15.75 4.19 -17.18
N LEU A 158 -14.75 3.67 -17.91
CA LEU A 158 -13.34 3.80 -17.54
C LEU A 158 -12.93 5.27 -17.44
N LYS A 159 -13.32 6.10 -18.41
CA LYS A 159 -13.03 7.54 -18.39
C LYS A 159 -13.68 8.26 -17.22
N ARG A 160 -14.93 7.93 -16.87
CA ARG A 160 -15.60 8.45 -15.68
C ARG A 160 -14.86 8.06 -14.41
N PHE A 161 -14.53 6.79 -14.24
CA PHE A 161 -13.82 6.30 -13.06
C PHE A 161 -12.43 6.94 -12.91
N ALA A 162 -11.64 6.99 -13.99
CA ALA A 162 -10.31 7.58 -13.99
C ALA A 162 -10.35 9.09 -13.66
N ASN A 163 -11.35 9.83 -14.14
CA ASN A 163 -11.54 11.23 -13.82
C ASN A 163 -11.81 11.47 -12.32
N GLN A 164 -12.60 10.60 -11.66
CA GLN A 164 -12.85 10.72 -10.22
C GLN A 164 -11.56 10.60 -9.40
N LEU A 165 -10.60 9.81 -9.89
CA LEU A 165 -9.28 9.59 -9.30
C LEU A 165 -8.19 10.54 -9.82
N ASN A 166 -8.55 11.51 -10.66
CA ASN A 166 -7.64 12.44 -11.34
C ASN A 166 -6.52 11.73 -12.14
N VAL A 167 -6.84 10.61 -12.79
CA VAL A 167 -5.92 9.88 -13.65
C VAL A 167 -6.33 10.11 -15.11
N PRO A 168 -5.70 11.04 -15.84
CA PRO A 168 -6.00 11.23 -17.25
C PRO A 168 -5.46 10.05 -18.07
N PHE A 169 -6.19 9.67 -19.11
CA PHE A 169 -5.69 8.78 -20.15
C PHE A 169 -6.25 9.14 -21.52
N ASN A 170 -5.48 8.90 -22.58
CA ASN A 170 -5.85 9.16 -23.97
C ASN A 170 -5.24 8.12 -24.91
N LYS A 171 -5.99 7.74 -25.95
CA LYS A 171 -5.44 6.96 -27.07
C LYS A 171 -4.58 7.88 -27.95
N VAL A 172 -3.39 7.42 -28.30
CA VAL A 172 -2.42 8.14 -29.14
C VAL A 172 -2.13 7.30 -30.37
N PRO A 173 -2.52 7.74 -31.58
CA PRO A 173 -2.20 7.04 -32.81
C PRO A 173 -0.69 7.08 -33.09
N LEU A 174 -0.16 5.98 -33.64
CA LEU A 174 1.22 5.81 -34.07
C LEU A 174 1.31 5.95 -35.60
N GLU A 175 2.52 6.18 -36.12
CA GLU A 175 2.77 6.42 -37.55
C GLU A 175 2.47 5.18 -38.43
N ASP A 176 2.53 3.98 -37.86
CA ASP A 176 2.27 2.69 -38.51
C ASP A 176 0.78 2.31 -38.55
N GLY A 177 -0.10 3.17 -38.02
CA GLY A 177 -1.54 2.93 -37.94
C GLY A 177 -1.99 2.15 -36.71
N ASP A 178 -1.07 1.76 -35.82
CA ASP A 178 -1.40 1.25 -34.49
C ASP A 178 -1.63 2.41 -33.50
N TYR A 179 -1.92 2.12 -32.25
CA TYR A 179 -2.04 3.12 -31.19
C TYR A 179 -1.46 2.64 -29.86
N THR A 180 -0.99 3.61 -29.10
CA THR A 180 -0.66 3.47 -27.67
C THR A 180 -1.68 4.22 -26.82
N VAL A 181 -1.58 4.07 -25.50
CA VAL A 181 -2.40 4.81 -24.55
C VAL A 181 -1.48 5.57 -23.61
N ASP A 182 -1.58 6.89 -23.63
CA ASP A 182 -1.00 7.74 -22.60
C ASP A 182 -1.88 7.65 -21.36
N HIS A 183 -1.28 7.38 -20.20
CA HIS A 183 -2.01 7.34 -18.93
C HIS A 183 -1.13 7.86 -17.79
N GLY A 184 -1.79 8.35 -16.73
CA GLY A 184 -1.10 8.72 -15.50
C GLY A 184 -0.36 7.52 -14.89
N SER A 185 0.89 7.72 -14.48
CA SER A 185 1.74 6.68 -13.88
C SER A 185 1.64 6.61 -12.36
N GLN A 186 0.72 7.36 -11.74
CA GLN A 186 0.51 7.30 -10.30
C GLN A 186 -0.22 6.02 -9.87
N VAL A 187 0.06 5.56 -8.65
CA VAL A 187 -0.74 4.52 -7.99
C VAL A 187 -1.67 5.20 -6.99
N VAL A 188 -2.97 5.04 -7.19
CA VAL A 188 -4.01 5.60 -6.36
C VAL A 188 -4.24 4.70 -5.14
N LEU A 189 -4.49 5.31 -3.98
CA LEU A 189 -4.84 4.64 -2.75
C LEU A 189 -6.30 4.90 -2.41
N ILE A 190 -7.09 3.82 -2.35
CA ILE A 190 -8.47 3.81 -1.88
C ILE A 190 -8.50 3.21 -0.47
N ASN A 191 -9.21 3.87 0.44
CA ASN A 191 -9.33 3.41 1.82
C ASN A 191 -10.47 2.38 2.00
N PRO A 192 -10.60 1.73 3.17
CA PRO A 192 -11.66 0.74 3.43
C PRO A 192 -13.10 1.24 3.38
N ARG A 193 -13.33 2.55 3.19
CA ARG A 193 -14.66 3.12 2.93
C ARG A 193 -14.95 3.26 1.43
N GLY A 194 -14.04 2.84 0.55
CA GLY A 194 -14.14 3.05 -0.89
C GLY A 194 -13.84 4.49 -1.32
N HIS A 195 -13.18 5.29 -0.47
CA HIS A 195 -12.88 6.69 -0.80
C HIS A 195 -11.44 6.84 -1.28
N TYR A 196 -11.24 7.72 -2.26
CA TYR A 196 -9.92 8.12 -2.74
C TYR A 196 -9.16 8.84 -1.62
N HIS A 197 -8.13 8.17 -1.08
CA HIS A 197 -7.40 8.60 0.12
C HIS A 197 -6.12 9.38 -0.21
N GLY A 198 -5.50 9.08 -1.35
CA GLY A 198 -4.22 9.65 -1.75
C GLY A 198 -3.61 8.89 -2.92
N PHE A 199 -2.37 9.20 -3.27
CA PHE A 199 -1.67 8.50 -4.34
C PHE A 199 -0.15 8.52 -4.14
N PHE A 200 0.54 7.60 -4.80
CA PHE A 200 1.98 7.49 -4.90
C PHE A 200 2.44 7.94 -6.28
N LYS A 201 3.41 8.84 -6.32
CA LYS A 201 4.02 9.34 -7.56
C LYS A 201 5.04 8.35 -8.10
N ALA A 202 5.05 8.16 -9.41
CA ALA A 202 6.17 7.53 -10.10
C ALA A 202 7.42 8.44 -10.05
N PRO A 203 8.64 7.88 -10.10
CA PRO A 203 8.94 6.44 -10.02
C PRO A 203 8.67 5.89 -8.62
N LEU A 204 8.16 4.65 -8.55
CA LEU A 204 7.86 3.99 -7.29
C LEU A 204 9.13 3.40 -6.67
N ASP A 205 9.26 3.53 -5.36
CA ASP A 205 10.30 2.89 -4.55
C ASP A 205 9.60 2.03 -3.49
N PRO A 206 9.74 0.68 -3.51
CA PRO A 206 9.03 -0.19 -2.60
C PRO A 206 9.25 0.12 -1.11
N ALA A 207 10.45 0.57 -0.73
CA ALA A 207 10.77 0.86 0.67
C ALA A 207 10.09 2.15 1.13
N LYS A 208 10.15 3.22 0.31
CA LYS A 208 9.44 4.48 0.57
C LYS A 208 7.93 4.28 0.55
N MET A 209 7.45 3.47 -0.40
CA MET A 209 6.04 3.15 -0.53
C MET A 209 5.54 2.37 0.69
N LYS A 210 6.30 1.38 1.19
CA LYS A 210 5.98 0.68 2.45
C LYS A 210 5.87 1.63 3.63
N LEU A 211 6.84 2.53 3.81
CA LEU A 211 6.85 3.49 4.90
C LEU A 211 5.63 4.43 4.84
N THR A 212 5.40 5.04 3.68
CA THR A 212 4.32 6.00 3.47
C THR A 212 2.94 5.33 3.53
N TYR A 213 2.79 4.15 2.95
CA TYR A 213 1.57 3.32 3.03
C TYR A 213 1.19 3.01 4.47
N ARG A 214 2.13 2.50 5.28
CA ARG A 214 1.89 2.22 6.70
C ARG A 214 1.49 3.48 7.47
N SER A 215 2.14 4.61 7.19
CA SER A 215 1.82 5.88 7.84
C SER A 215 0.40 6.35 7.50
N MET A 216 -0.02 6.26 6.23
CA MET A 216 -1.38 6.60 5.81
C MET A 216 -2.43 5.66 6.44
N ARG A 217 -2.13 4.35 6.54
CA ARG A 217 -3.01 3.38 7.19
C ARG A 217 -3.20 3.62 8.69
N VAL A 218 -2.11 3.87 9.43
CA VAL A 218 -2.17 4.08 10.88
C VAL A 218 -2.84 5.42 11.24
N THR A 219 -2.71 6.43 10.38
CA THR A 219 -3.33 7.74 10.60
C THR A 219 -4.78 7.83 10.12
N TYR A 220 -5.26 6.81 9.41
CA TYR A 220 -6.64 6.73 8.96
C TYR A 220 -7.58 6.53 10.14
N LYS A 221 -8.49 7.50 10.31
CA LYS A 221 -9.62 7.40 11.23
C LYS A 221 -10.86 7.27 10.34
N GLY A 222 -11.53 6.12 10.45
CA GLY A 222 -12.70 5.75 9.63
C GLY A 222 -13.77 6.82 9.61
#